data_AF-A0A2C6E3H8-F1
#
_entry.id   AF-A0A2C6E3H8-F1
#
_cell.length_a   1.000
_cell.length_b   1.000
_cell.length_c   1.000
_cell.angle_alpha   90.00
_cell.angle_beta   90.00
_cell.angle_gamma   90.00
#
_symmetry.space_group_name_H-M   'P 1'
#
loop_
_entity.id
_entity.type
_entity.pdbx_description
1 polymer ?
#
loop_
_entity_poly.entity_id
_entity_poly.type
_entity_poly.pdbx_seq_one_letter_code
_entity_poly.pdbx_strand_id
1 'polypeptide(L)'
;MKYRYSAWIVALLLSVSGCNSDSKTVIELPVEGGQGDNTSTDNNGTNTDNSSDTDNSDKDNTNTDDSDNANSNNPVKETKEEVIKRILSAQGAENTTSLALKDFEIAEFGCVTAANLSVIQGYFNTTQDELQLTALKHRLCKVVELFELDSKSLLTPNRLKEVGLRGLFFEDGKLDQWAYDELILTIPESHFEYAALQGAIEDFHHNQSSVWPKQINISFDDGGALNSIHDHLDLFDKYNATFTYYVSHYSTIDHSKVADIENRGHEIGHHGVIHRHAKVYSEENGVQKWIADDITPQLDAMRRDGLTVTSYAYPFGAYTKETDREIKKYFTHVRKFASWSSVIYRGERSDRPITTGLSMDSHRFDLDKIQNAIDTLKGGETLYLATHVIGKTGNEWYITPENLENVLAYASAKGLKFCHTSECMNFKGNTTN
;
A
#
# COMPACT_ATOMS: atom_id res chain seq x y z
N MET A 1 -4.52 -60.28 -5.19
CA MET A 1 -5.79 -60.21 -5.96
C MET A 1 -6.53 -58.95 -5.55
N LYS A 2 -7.06 -58.21 -6.53
CA LYS A 2 -7.31 -56.76 -6.51
C LYS A 2 -8.49 -56.34 -5.61
N TYR A 3 -8.28 -55.28 -4.83
CA TYR A 3 -9.32 -54.45 -4.22
C TYR A 3 -9.97 -53.56 -5.30
N ARG A 4 -11.30 -53.46 -5.30
CA ARG A 4 -12.09 -52.63 -6.22
C ARG A 4 -12.48 -51.33 -5.51
N TYR A 5 -11.95 -50.20 -5.99
CA TYR A 5 -12.47 -48.86 -5.74
C TYR A 5 -13.73 -48.64 -6.59
N SER A 6 -14.77 -48.05 -6.00
CA SER A 6 -16.00 -47.65 -6.71
C SER A 6 -16.08 -46.13 -6.73
N ALA A 7 -15.71 -45.53 -7.86
CA ALA A 7 -15.98 -44.14 -8.19
C ALA A 7 -17.43 -43.98 -8.62
N TRP A 8 -18.15 -42.98 -8.09
CA TRP A 8 -19.43 -42.53 -8.61
C TRP A 8 -19.25 -41.20 -9.32
N ILE A 9 -19.30 -41.25 -10.65
CA ILE A 9 -19.53 -40.12 -11.55
C ILE A 9 -21.00 -40.23 -11.97
N VAL A 10 -21.76 -39.14 -11.85
CA VAL A 10 -23.01 -38.96 -12.59
C VAL A 10 -22.84 -37.74 -13.48
N ALA A 11 -22.58 -38.03 -14.75
CA ALA A 11 -22.83 -37.12 -15.86
C ALA A 11 -24.16 -37.53 -16.49
N LEU A 12 -25.07 -36.58 -16.69
CA LEU A 12 -26.17 -36.74 -17.65
C LEU A 12 -26.16 -35.54 -18.60
N LEU A 13 -25.88 -35.85 -19.86
CA LEU A 13 -25.95 -35.00 -21.05
C LEU A 13 -27.37 -34.89 -21.57
N LEU A 14 -27.66 -33.79 -22.27
CA LEU A 14 -28.19 -33.67 -23.66
C LEU A 14 -28.61 -32.19 -23.85
N SER A 15 -27.79 -31.33 -24.48
CA SER A 15 -27.84 -30.94 -25.92
C SER A 15 -29.27 -30.67 -26.42
N VAL A 16 -29.59 -29.47 -26.95
CA VAL A 16 -29.48 -28.97 -28.35
C VAL A 16 -29.80 -27.45 -28.24
N SER A 17 -29.17 -26.46 -28.88
CA SER A 17 -28.68 -26.29 -30.26
C SER A 17 -27.76 -25.06 -30.35
N GLY A 18 -26.64 -25.21 -31.06
CA GLY A 18 -26.12 -24.28 -32.06
C GLY A 18 -25.86 -22.81 -31.68
N CYS A 19 -24.58 -22.48 -31.50
CA CYS A 19 -23.96 -21.43 -32.31
C CYS A 19 -22.44 -21.61 -32.37
N ASN A 20 -21.92 -21.38 -33.57
CA ASN A 20 -20.59 -21.67 -34.03
C ASN A 20 -19.56 -20.72 -33.42
N SER A 21 -18.36 -21.24 -33.21
CA SER A 21 -17.13 -20.49 -32.94
C SER A 21 -16.78 -19.56 -34.10
N ASP A 22 -16.56 -18.28 -33.79
CA ASP A 22 -15.48 -17.42 -34.30
C ASP A 22 -15.86 -15.94 -34.18
N SER A 23 -15.45 -15.29 -33.09
CA SER A 23 -15.19 -13.86 -33.10
C SER A 23 -14.13 -13.51 -32.05
N LYS A 24 -12.89 -13.34 -32.50
CA LYS A 24 -11.92 -12.50 -31.80
C LYS A 24 -12.46 -11.08 -31.83
N THR A 25 -13.04 -10.63 -30.72
CA THR A 25 -13.37 -9.22 -30.54
C THR A 25 -12.28 -8.62 -29.66
N VAL A 26 -11.30 -8.02 -30.32
CA VAL A 26 -10.34 -7.10 -29.69
C VAL A 26 -11.12 -5.84 -29.33
N ILE A 27 -11.10 -5.48 -28.05
CA ILE A 27 -11.60 -4.19 -27.58
C ILE A 27 -10.37 -3.27 -27.56
N GLU A 28 -10.28 -2.39 -28.56
CA GLU A 28 -9.36 -1.24 -28.56
C GLU A 28 -10.01 -0.05 -27.85
N LEU A 29 -9.23 0.65 -27.02
CA LEU A 29 -9.46 2.02 -26.55
C LEU A 29 -8.13 2.81 -26.63
N PRO A 30 -8.18 4.14 -26.78
CA PRO A 30 -7.49 4.84 -27.87
C PRO A 30 -6.06 5.29 -27.56
N VAL A 31 -5.24 5.34 -28.62
CA VAL A 31 -3.92 5.98 -28.66
C VAL A 31 -4.00 7.22 -29.57
N GLU A 32 -3.75 8.39 -28.99
CA GLU A 32 -3.15 9.56 -29.65
C GLU A 32 -1.78 9.74 -28.98
N GLY A 33 -0.64 10.00 -29.60
CA GLY A 33 -0.27 10.36 -30.97
C GLY A 33 1.03 11.17 -30.90
N GLY A 34 1.99 10.92 -31.81
CA GLY A 34 3.16 11.80 -32.06
C GLY A 34 4.46 11.39 -31.33
N GLN A 35 5.37 10.59 -31.89
CA GLN A 35 6.22 10.77 -33.09
C GLN A 35 7.46 11.66 -32.83
N GLY A 36 8.65 11.10 -33.09
CA GLY A 36 9.88 11.87 -33.24
C GLY A 36 11.16 11.11 -32.94
N ASP A 37 11.60 10.26 -33.87
CA ASP A 37 13.00 9.82 -33.99
C ASP A 37 13.95 11.02 -34.08
N ASN A 38 15.12 10.94 -33.43
CA ASN A 38 16.37 11.10 -34.17
C ASN A 38 17.60 10.59 -33.41
N THR A 39 18.50 10.05 -34.22
CA THR A 39 19.70 9.27 -33.95
C THR A 39 20.90 10.08 -33.47
N SER A 40 21.66 9.47 -32.55
CA SER A 40 23.13 9.24 -32.53
C SER A 40 24.04 10.09 -33.43
N THR A 41 25.08 10.72 -32.87
CA THR A 41 26.49 10.23 -32.84
C THR A 41 27.47 11.32 -32.38
N ASP A 42 28.36 10.92 -31.47
CA ASP A 42 29.83 11.09 -31.45
C ASP A 42 30.55 12.45 -31.26
N ASN A 43 31.45 12.40 -30.26
CA ASN A 43 32.91 12.68 -30.30
C ASN A 43 33.51 13.97 -29.72
N ASN A 44 34.65 13.70 -29.04
CA ASN A 44 35.80 14.53 -28.62
C ASN A 44 35.59 15.50 -27.44
N GLY A 45 36.37 15.51 -26.36
CA GLY A 45 37.73 14.99 -26.12
C GLY A 45 38.78 16.09 -26.34
N THR A 46 39.64 16.32 -25.31
CA THR A 46 40.81 17.23 -25.11
C THR A 46 40.48 18.37 -24.13
N ASN A 47 41.00 18.48 -22.90
CA ASN A 47 42.33 18.30 -22.30
C ASN A 47 43.40 19.30 -22.77
N THR A 48 44.31 19.64 -21.86
CA THR A 48 45.43 20.62 -21.90
C THR A 48 45.04 22.06 -21.58
N ASP A 49 45.85 22.86 -20.89
CA ASP A 49 46.90 22.69 -19.88
C ASP A 49 47.38 24.14 -19.62
N ASN A 50 48.13 24.32 -18.54
CA ASN A 50 49.16 25.35 -18.37
C ASN A 50 48.69 26.79 -18.09
N SER A 51 49.35 27.58 -17.23
CA SER A 51 50.61 27.41 -16.52
C SER A 51 50.81 28.64 -15.64
N SER A 52 51.56 28.43 -14.54
CA SER A 52 52.55 29.32 -13.92
C SER A 52 52.12 30.73 -13.49
N ASP A 53 52.11 31.04 -12.19
CA ASP A 53 53.27 31.24 -11.29
C ASP A 53 53.92 32.62 -11.37
N THR A 54 54.28 33.06 -10.15
CA THR A 54 55.37 33.96 -9.74
C THR A 54 55.16 35.47 -9.76
N ASP A 55 54.93 35.95 -8.53
CA ASP A 55 55.87 36.75 -7.71
C ASP A 55 56.05 38.26 -7.89
N ASN A 56 56.07 38.85 -6.69
CA ASN A 56 56.96 39.89 -6.18
C ASN A 56 56.55 41.38 -6.21
N SER A 57 56.10 41.81 -5.02
CA SER A 57 56.84 42.64 -4.05
C SER A 57 56.88 44.17 -4.21
N ASP A 58 56.72 44.79 -3.02
CA ASP A 58 57.24 46.08 -2.55
C ASP A 58 56.56 47.36 -3.08
N LYS A 59 56.43 48.46 -2.34
CA LYS A 59 56.41 48.87 -0.93
C LYS A 59 56.11 50.39 -0.98
N ASP A 60 55.91 50.99 0.20
CA ASP A 60 55.84 52.44 0.51
C ASP A 60 54.45 53.11 0.36
N ASN A 61 53.72 53.42 1.44
CA ASN A 61 53.98 54.27 2.62
C ASN A 61 53.69 55.76 2.35
N THR A 62 52.61 56.28 2.94
CA THR A 62 52.58 57.58 3.67
C THR A 62 51.22 57.81 4.34
N ASN A 63 51.28 57.94 5.67
CA ASN A 63 50.43 58.76 6.55
C ASN A 63 50.18 60.16 5.94
N THR A 64 49.15 60.95 6.23
CA THR A 64 48.23 61.15 7.36
C THR A 64 47.22 62.20 6.84
N ASP A 65 45.98 62.22 7.30
CA ASP A 65 45.40 63.44 7.87
C ASP A 65 43.96 63.25 8.37
N ASP A 66 43.72 64.01 9.41
CA ASP A 66 42.66 64.01 10.40
C ASP A 66 41.26 64.36 9.90
N SER A 67 40.34 63.99 10.79
CA SER A 67 39.15 64.74 11.20
C SER A 67 37.82 64.48 10.50
N ASP A 68 36.90 64.04 11.37
CA ASP A 68 35.51 64.43 11.46
C ASP A 68 34.59 64.01 10.32
N ASN A 69 33.83 62.93 10.56
CA ASN A 69 32.40 63.09 10.38
C ASN A 69 31.54 62.21 11.30
N ALA A 70 30.83 62.92 12.18
CA ALA A 70 29.51 62.66 12.72
C ALA A 70 28.99 61.21 12.66
N ASN A 71 28.91 60.65 13.87
CA ASN A 71 28.03 59.55 14.23
C ASN A 71 26.56 59.91 13.95
N SER A 72 26.13 59.68 12.72
CA SER A 72 24.73 59.67 12.29
C SER A 72 24.19 58.27 12.55
N ASN A 73 23.65 58.04 13.75
CA ASN A 73 22.71 56.96 14.02
C ASN A 73 21.38 57.28 13.31
N ASN A 74 21.39 57.14 11.98
CA ASN A 74 20.18 56.91 11.21
C ASN A 74 19.96 55.40 11.24
N PRO A 75 18.77 54.88 11.59
CA PRO A 75 18.52 53.46 11.44
C PRO A 75 18.70 53.14 9.95
N VAL A 76 19.74 52.37 9.62
CA VAL A 76 19.99 51.94 8.24
C VAL A 76 18.70 51.30 7.75
N LYS A 77 18.05 51.95 6.79
CA LYS A 77 16.80 51.47 6.22
C LYS A 77 17.18 50.28 5.35
N GLU A 78 17.04 49.08 5.91
CA GLU A 78 17.29 47.82 5.20
C GLU A 78 16.63 47.85 3.83
N THR A 79 17.41 47.48 2.82
CA THR A 79 16.93 47.46 1.43
C THR A 79 16.03 46.24 1.22
N LYS A 80 15.06 46.35 0.31
CA LYS A 80 14.19 45.23 -0.07
C LYS A 80 14.98 44.00 -0.53
N GLU A 81 16.11 44.23 -1.19
CA GLU A 81 17.01 43.17 -1.67
C GLU A 81 17.69 42.39 -0.53
N GLU A 82 18.16 43.09 0.51
CA GLU A 82 18.75 42.46 1.70
C GLU A 82 17.72 41.60 2.44
N VAL A 83 16.48 42.12 2.61
CA VAL A 83 15.39 41.39 3.26
C VAL A 83 15.00 40.15 2.45
N ILE A 84 14.89 40.26 1.12
CA ILE A 84 14.62 39.11 0.25
C ILE A 84 15.71 38.04 0.39
N LYS A 85 16.99 38.43 0.39
CA LYS A 85 18.10 37.48 0.60
C LYS A 85 18.00 36.77 1.94
N ARG A 86 17.68 37.50 3.01
CA ARG A 86 17.46 36.93 4.35
C ARG A 86 16.33 35.90 4.33
N ILE A 87 15.17 36.23 3.76
CA ILE A 87 14.02 35.30 3.65
C ILE A 87 14.41 34.04 2.86
N LEU A 88 15.07 34.19 1.70
CA LEU A 88 15.47 33.04 0.89
C LEU A 88 16.47 32.13 1.62
N SER A 89 17.40 32.70 2.38
CA SER A 89 18.40 31.95 3.15
C SER A 89 17.84 31.23 4.38
N ALA A 90 16.60 31.54 4.78
CA ALA A 90 15.98 30.95 5.96
C ALA A 90 15.29 29.60 5.69
N GLN A 91 15.17 29.18 4.43
CA GLN A 91 14.56 27.90 4.05
C GLN A 91 15.41 26.73 4.57
N GLY A 92 14.87 25.97 5.53
CA GLY A 92 15.56 24.83 6.16
C GLY A 92 16.57 25.21 7.25
N ALA A 93 16.56 26.44 7.75
CA ALA A 93 17.48 26.89 8.81
C ALA A 93 16.99 26.50 10.21
N GLU A 94 17.87 26.01 11.09
CA GLU A 94 17.51 25.51 12.45
C GLU A 94 17.09 26.60 13.47
N ASN A 95 16.99 27.88 13.10
CA ASN A 95 16.58 28.97 14.02
C ASN A 95 15.95 30.16 13.26
N THR A 96 14.77 29.98 12.67
CA THR A 96 14.06 31.02 11.89
C THR A 96 13.30 32.06 12.73
N THR A 97 13.45 32.05 14.06
CA THR A 97 12.94 33.10 14.97
C THR A 97 13.45 34.51 14.63
N SER A 98 14.38 34.62 13.67
CA SER A 98 14.89 35.87 13.10
C SER A 98 13.98 36.51 12.03
N LEU A 99 13.01 35.78 11.45
CA LEU A 99 12.09 36.37 10.46
C LEU A 99 10.92 37.06 11.16
N ALA A 100 10.90 38.40 11.09
CA ALA A 100 9.83 39.22 11.65
C ALA A 100 8.74 39.50 10.60
N LEU A 101 7.52 39.84 11.05
CA LEU A 101 6.44 40.26 10.13
C LEU A 101 6.88 41.35 9.15
N LYS A 102 7.68 42.31 9.63
CA LYS A 102 8.23 43.43 8.84
C LYS A 102 9.06 42.96 7.63
N ASP A 103 9.72 41.81 7.73
CA ASP A 103 10.50 41.26 6.62
C ASP A 103 9.60 40.88 5.45
N PHE A 104 8.49 40.19 5.77
CA PHE A 104 7.49 39.80 4.79
C PHE A 104 6.73 41.00 4.21
N GLU A 105 6.48 42.04 5.01
CA GLU A 105 5.89 43.31 4.56
C GLU A 105 6.81 44.03 3.55
N ILE A 106 8.11 44.19 3.86
CA ILE A 106 9.10 44.82 2.97
C ILE A 106 9.26 44.02 1.67
N ALA A 107 9.29 42.69 1.78
CA ALA A 107 9.43 41.80 0.63
C ALA A 107 8.12 41.58 -0.14
N GLU A 108 7.01 42.19 0.28
CA GLU A 108 5.67 42.11 -0.34
C GLU A 108 5.13 40.66 -0.43
N PHE A 109 5.14 39.95 0.69
CA PHE A 109 4.46 38.66 0.87
C PHE A 109 3.06 38.87 1.47
N GLY A 110 2.11 39.30 0.65
CA GLY A 110 0.81 39.82 1.12
C GLY A 110 -0.10 38.84 1.87
N CYS A 111 0.18 37.54 1.86
CA CYS A 111 -0.56 36.52 2.61
C CYS A 111 -0.05 36.31 4.04
N VAL A 112 1.13 36.83 4.38
CA VAL A 112 1.72 36.69 5.72
C VAL A 112 1.21 37.82 6.61
N THR A 113 0.63 37.45 7.75
CA THR A 113 0.03 38.37 8.72
C THR A 113 0.51 38.05 10.13
N ALA A 114 0.24 38.93 11.08
CA ALA A 114 0.53 38.66 12.49
C ALA A 114 -0.14 37.36 13.00
N ALA A 115 -1.30 36.99 12.45
CA ALA A 115 -2.07 35.82 12.87
C ALA A 115 -1.46 34.49 12.39
N ASN A 116 -0.73 34.50 11.28
CA ASN A 116 -0.16 33.28 10.67
C ASN A 116 1.38 33.28 10.62
N LEU A 117 2.04 34.28 11.23
CA LEU A 117 3.49 34.40 11.25
C LEU A 117 4.18 33.15 11.84
N SER A 118 3.65 32.60 12.93
CA SER A 118 4.21 31.40 13.58
C SER A 118 4.15 30.18 12.65
N VAL A 119 3.09 30.06 11.85
CA VAL A 119 2.92 28.98 10.86
C VAL A 119 3.98 29.07 9.78
N ILE A 120 4.23 30.28 9.28
CA ILE A 120 5.27 30.53 8.27
C ILE A 120 6.66 30.24 8.83
N GLN A 121 6.96 30.71 10.05
CA GLN A 121 8.23 30.39 10.73
C GLN A 121 8.40 28.87 10.90
N GLY A 122 7.34 28.16 11.29
CA GLY A 122 7.33 26.70 11.37
C GLY A 122 7.61 26.02 10.02
N TYR A 123 7.05 26.55 8.92
CA TYR A 123 7.36 26.07 7.57
C TYR A 123 8.84 26.24 7.22
N PHE A 124 9.42 27.42 7.47
CA PHE A 124 10.84 27.67 7.17
C PHE A 124 11.78 26.75 7.97
N ASN A 125 11.44 26.42 9.22
CA ASN A 125 12.22 25.47 10.03
C ASN A 125 12.17 24.03 9.50
N THR A 126 11.14 23.66 8.74
CA THR A 126 10.86 22.25 8.38
C THR A 126 11.09 21.94 6.90
N THR A 127 10.95 22.95 6.04
CA THR A 127 11.11 22.76 4.60
C THR A 127 12.54 22.36 4.25
N GLN A 128 12.68 21.46 3.28
CA GLN A 128 13.97 21.14 2.64
C GLN A 128 14.03 21.67 1.20
N ASP A 129 12.97 22.33 0.74
CA ASP A 129 12.95 22.94 -0.58
C ASP A 129 13.77 24.24 -0.59
N GLU A 130 14.57 24.44 -1.63
CA GLU A 130 15.24 25.71 -1.92
C GLU A 130 14.51 26.43 -3.06
N LEU A 131 13.48 27.21 -2.71
CA LEU A 131 12.66 27.89 -3.71
C LEU A 131 13.20 29.28 -4.04
N GLN A 132 13.08 29.63 -5.33
CA GLN A 132 13.28 31.00 -5.80
C GLN A 132 12.10 31.90 -5.36
N LEU A 133 12.34 33.21 -5.27
CA LEU A 133 11.40 34.18 -4.68
C LEU A 133 9.94 34.02 -5.14
N THR A 134 9.68 33.92 -6.45
CA THR A 134 8.33 33.79 -6.98
C THR A 134 7.64 32.50 -6.52
N ALA A 135 8.36 31.38 -6.54
CA ALA A 135 7.86 30.09 -6.10
C ALA A 135 7.65 30.08 -4.57
N LEU A 136 8.58 30.66 -3.81
CA LEU A 136 8.46 30.79 -2.36
C LEU A 136 7.25 31.63 -1.96
N LYS A 137 7.04 32.80 -2.59
CA LYS A 137 5.85 33.63 -2.37
C LYS A 137 4.56 32.83 -2.56
N HIS A 138 4.47 32.12 -3.68
CA HIS A 138 3.31 31.27 -3.96
C HIS A 138 3.15 30.18 -2.89
N ARG A 139 4.23 29.47 -2.58
CA ARG A 139 4.26 28.38 -1.59
C ARG A 139 3.80 28.83 -0.20
N LEU A 140 4.29 29.98 0.29
CA LEU A 140 3.90 30.49 1.61
C LEU A 140 2.40 30.82 1.67
N CYS A 141 1.84 31.39 0.60
CA CYS A 141 0.40 31.64 0.58
C CYS A 141 -0.41 30.34 0.59
N LYS A 142 0.07 29.29 -0.08
CA LYS A 142 -0.56 27.96 0.00
C LYS A 142 -0.45 27.32 1.36
N VAL A 143 0.65 27.52 2.09
CA VAL A 143 0.80 27.09 3.49
C VAL A 143 -0.20 27.82 4.39
N VAL A 144 -0.38 29.13 4.22
CA VAL A 144 -1.39 29.90 4.97
C VAL A 144 -2.80 29.43 4.65
N GLU A 145 -3.15 29.32 3.35
CA GLU A 145 -4.46 28.81 2.91
C GLU A 145 -4.76 27.43 3.52
N LEU A 146 -3.75 26.57 3.63
CA LEU A 146 -3.86 25.25 4.22
C LEU A 146 -4.14 25.32 5.73
N PHE A 147 -3.41 26.17 6.45
CA PHE A 147 -3.61 26.36 7.89
C PHE A 147 -5.00 26.95 8.21
N GLU A 148 -5.55 27.78 7.34
CA GLU A 148 -6.87 28.39 7.54
C GLU A 148 -8.06 27.45 7.25
N LEU A 149 -7.80 26.21 6.78
CA LEU A 149 -8.85 25.23 6.56
C LEU A 149 -9.44 24.73 7.89
N ASP A 150 -10.77 24.66 7.92
CA ASP A 150 -11.58 24.27 9.08
C ASP A 150 -12.02 22.79 9.08
N SER A 151 -11.63 22.03 8.04
CA SER A 151 -12.02 20.63 7.88
C SER A 151 -11.02 19.84 7.04
N LYS A 152 -10.71 18.60 7.46
CA LYS A 152 -9.90 17.64 6.67
C LYS A 152 -10.54 17.30 5.34
N SER A 153 -11.88 17.40 5.23
CA SER A 153 -12.58 17.11 3.97
C SER A 153 -12.14 18.02 2.82
N LEU A 154 -11.51 19.15 3.13
CA LEU A 154 -10.99 20.11 2.15
C LEU A 154 -9.53 19.82 1.74
N LEU A 155 -8.85 18.90 2.41
CA LEU A 155 -7.46 18.51 2.11
C LEU A 155 -7.37 17.60 0.88
N THR A 156 -7.51 18.20 -0.30
CA THR A 156 -7.32 17.45 -1.54
C THR A 156 -5.85 17.19 -1.84
N PRO A 157 -5.49 16.10 -2.54
CA PRO A 157 -4.13 15.85 -2.98
C PRO A 157 -3.49 17.03 -3.72
N ASN A 158 -4.23 17.73 -4.58
CA ASN A 158 -3.70 18.89 -5.31
C ASN A 158 -3.27 20.04 -4.37
N ARG A 159 -4.04 20.33 -3.32
CA ARG A 159 -3.66 21.34 -2.32
C ARG A 159 -2.40 20.93 -1.56
N LEU A 160 -2.31 19.66 -1.18
CA LEU A 160 -1.14 19.11 -0.50
C LEU A 160 0.12 19.13 -1.40
N LYS A 161 -0.07 18.96 -2.71
CA LYS A 161 1.01 19.11 -3.70
C LYS A 161 1.52 20.54 -3.78
N GLU A 162 0.63 21.52 -3.75
CA GLU A 162 0.99 22.95 -3.84
C GLU A 162 1.83 23.43 -2.66
N VAL A 163 1.68 22.82 -1.49
CA VAL A 163 2.52 23.09 -0.30
C VAL A 163 3.83 22.29 -0.25
N GLY A 164 4.03 21.37 -1.20
CA GLY A 164 5.23 20.54 -1.36
C GLY A 164 5.54 19.67 -0.16
N LEU A 165 4.59 18.81 0.20
CA LEU A 165 4.84 17.71 1.12
C LEU A 165 5.65 16.62 0.42
N ARG A 166 6.86 16.37 0.93
CA ARG A 166 7.78 15.36 0.41
C ARG A 166 7.28 13.97 0.76
N GLY A 167 7.47 13.02 -0.15
CA GLY A 167 7.06 11.61 0.05
C GLY A 167 5.57 11.34 -0.14
N LEU A 168 4.72 12.35 -0.34
CA LEU A 168 3.30 12.13 -0.63
C LEU A 168 3.03 11.75 -2.10
N PHE A 169 3.94 12.15 -2.99
CA PHE A 169 3.88 11.85 -4.41
C PHE A 169 5.14 11.10 -4.82
N PHE A 170 4.99 10.13 -5.72
CA PHE A 170 6.11 9.49 -6.41
C PHE A 170 6.79 10.48 -7.36
N GLU A 171 7.99 10.13 -7.82
CA GLU A 171 8.79 10.96 -8.74
C GLU A 171 8.05 11.27 -10.05
N ASP A 172 7.20 10.34 -10.52
CA ASP A 172 6.35 10.53 -11.70
C ASP A 172 5.12 11.43 -11.44
N GLY A 173 5.01 11.98 -10.23
CA GLY A 173 3.95 12.87 -9.78
C GLY A 173 2.64 12.18 -9.40
N LYS A 174 2.57 10.84 -9.42
CA LYS A 174 1.40 10.10 -8.93
C LYS A 174 1.33 10.14 -7.42
N LEU A 175 0.11 10.19 -6.88
CA LEU A 175 -0.14 10.16 -5.44
C LEU A 175 0.24 8.79 -4.86
N ASP A 176 0.99 8.79 -3.77
CA ASP A 176 1.03 7.63 -2.87
C ASP A 176 -0.29 7.62 -2.07
N GLN A 177 -1.26 6.86 -2.58
CA GLN A 177 -2.59 6.80 -1.98
C GLN A 177 -2.55 6.29 -0.54
N TRP A 178 -1.58 5.46 -0.17
CA TRP A 178 -1.49 4.96 1.20
C TRP A 178 -0.92 6.01 2.15
N ALA A 179 0.17 6.68 1.77
CA ALA A 179 0.69 7.81 2.54
C ALA A 179 -0.40 8.87 2.76
N TYR A 180 -1.21 9.16 1.74
CA TYR A 180 -2.34 10.07 1.85
C TYR A 180 -3.43 9.57 2.82
N ASP A 181 -3.86 8.32 2.71
CA ASP A 181 -4.89 7.76 3.61
C ASP A 181 -4.41 7.81 5.08
N GLU A 182 -3.14 7.48 5.34
CA GLU A 182 -2.53 7.52 6.68
C GLU A 182 -2.38 8.95 7.21
N LEU A 183 -2.01 9.89 6.35
CA LEU A 183 -1.98 11.31 6.67
C LEU A 183 -3.36 11.78 7.15
N ILE A 184 -4.42 11.52 6.39
CA ILE A 184 -5.78 11.97 6.74
C ILE A 184 -6.25 11.36 8.06
N LEU A 185 -5.89 10.10 8.35
CA LEU A 185 -6.21 9.45 9.62
C LEU A 185 -5.51 10.10 10.81
N THR A 186 -4.27 10.55 10.65
CA THR A 186 -3.39 10.94 11.78
C THR A 186 -3.53 12.42 12.19
N ILE A 187 -3.83 13.31 11.25
CA ILE A 187 -3.82 14.78 11.47
C ILE A 187 -5.05 15.28 12.25
N PRO A 188 -5.10 16.52 12.79
CA PRO A 188 -6.29 17.08 13.47
C PRO A 188 -7.40 17.46 12.48
N GLU A 189 -8.62 17.80 12.92
CA GLU A 189 -9.73 18.15 11.99
C GLU A 189 -9.55 19.47 11.23
N SER A 190 -8.78 20.41 11.78
CA SER A 190 -8.57 21.74 11.20
C SER A 190 -7.20 22.28 11.60
N HIS A 191 -6.83 23.45 11.07
CA HIS A 191 -5.60 24.15 11.43
C HIS A 191 -4.34 23.34 11.11
N PHE A 192 -4.15 23.07 9.82
CA PHE A 192 -3.10 22.17 9.34
C PHE A 192 -1.72 22.86 9.27
N GLU A 193 -0.87 22.60 10.25
CA GLU A 193 0.52 23.03 10.21
C GLU A 193 1.36 22.14 9.28
N TYR A 194 2.14 22.76 8.38
CA TYR A 194 2.99 22.03 7.43
C TYR A 194 3.89 21.00 8.10
N ALA A 195 4.51 21.35 9.24
CA ALA A 195 5.42 20.47 9.96
C ALA A 195 4.73 19.19 10.46
N ALA A 196 3.49 19.31 10.97
CA ALA A 196 2.71 18.15 11.40
C ALA A 196 2.33 17.24 10.23
N LEU A 197 1.95 17.83 9.08
CA LEU A 197 1.65 17.05 7.87
C LEU A 197 2.90 16.34 7.34
N GLN A 198 4.04 17.03 7.27
CA GLN A 198 5.29 16.47 6.79
C GLN A 198 5.79 15.35 7.71
N GLY A 199 5.71 15.55 9.03
CA GLY A 199 6.05 14.54 10.03
C GLY A 199 5.18 13.29 9.90
N ALA A 200 3.87 13.43 9.70
CA ALA A 200 2.99 12.27 9.52
C ALA A 200 3.34 11.44 8.26
N ILE A 201 3.78 12.09 7.17
CA ILE A 201 4.23 11.38 5.96
C ILE A 201 5.60 10.71 6.20
N GLU A 202 6.51 11.39 6.89
CA GLU A 202 7.81 10.82 7.25
C GLU A 202 7.66 9.61 8.18
N ASP A 203 6.77 9.69 9.17
CA ASP A 203 6.41 8.59 10.07
C ASP A 203 5.81 7.41 9.29
N PHE A 204 4.94 7.67 8.31
CA PHE A 204 4.42 6.62 7.43
C PHE A 204 5.56 5.87 6.72
N HIS A 205 6.48 6.58 6.06
CA HIS A 205 7.59 5.97 5.33
C HIS A 205 8.59 5.27 6.25
N HIS A 206 8.86 5.85 7.43
CA HIS A 206 9.66 5.21 8.47
C HIS A 206 9.02 3.90 8.91
N ASN A 207 7.72 3.92 9.21
CA ASN A 207 7.01 2.74 9.63
C ASN A 207 7.00 1.66 8.54
N GLN A 208 6.72 2.02 7.29
CA GLN A 208 6.71 1.09 6.16
C GLN A 208 8.08 0.46 5.89
N SER A 209 9.16 1.22 6.07
CA SER A 209 10.53 0.75 5.80
C SER A 209 11.14 -0.03 6.96
N SER A 210 10.77 0.28 8.20
CA SER A 210 11.56 -0.09 9.38
C SER A 210 10.76 -0.71 10.53
N VAL A 211 9.44 -0.53 10.58
CA VAL A 211 8.63 -0.94 11.75
C VAL A 211 7.61 -2.01 11.40
N TRP A 212 6.82 -1.79 10.35
CA TRP A 212 5.73 -2.68 9.98
C TRP A 212 6.25 -3.97 9.36
N PRO A 213 5.70 -5.14 9.75
CA PRO A 213 6.14 -6.41 9.20
C PRO A 213 5.74 -6.54 7.74
N LYS A 214 6.54 -7.27 6.97
CA LYS A 214 6.11 -7.85 5.69
C LYS A 214 5.39 -9.16 5.98
N GLN A 215 4.26 -9.40 5.37
CA GLN A 215 3.38 -10.50 5.74
C GLN A 215 3.08 -11.44 4.57
N ILE A 216 2.75 -12.69 4.91
CA ILE A 216 2.22 -13.67 3.98
C ILE A 216 1.02 -14.37 4.61
N ASN A 217 -0.05 -14.50 3.83
CA ASN A 217 -1.20 -15.31 4.16
C ASN A 217 -1.26 -16.49 3.19
N ILE A 218 -1.37 -17.69 3.73
CA ILE A 218 -1.60 -18.91 2.95
C ILE A 218 -2.99 -19.40 3.29
N SER A 219 -3.79 -19.68 2.28
CA SER A 219 -5.14 -20.18 2.47
C SER A 219 -5.45 -21.41 1.62
N PHE A 220 -6.31 -22.26 2.17
CA PHE A 220 -6.81 -23.46 1.52
C PHE A 220 -8.32 -23.39 1.43
N ASP A 221 -8.85 -23.70 0.27
CA ASP A 221 -10.29 -23.71 0.01
C ASP A 221 -10.85 -25.14 -0.04
N ASP A 222 -12.16 -25.22 0.19
CA ASP A 222 -13.04 -26.37 0.06
C ASP A 222 -13.03 -27.43 1.18
N GLY A 223 -14.23 -27.91 1.49
CA GLY A 223 -14.43 -29.06 2.40
C GLY A 223 -13.68 -30.32 1.96
N GLY A 224 -13.52 -30.51 0.64
CA GLY A 224 -12.78 -31.65 0.08
C GLY A 224 -11.28 -31.66 0.40
N ALA A 225 -10.70 -30.51 0.77
CA ALA A 225 -9.28 -30.39 1.09
C ALA A 225 -8.93 -30.87 2.52
N LEU A 226 -9.91 -30.99 3.41
CA LEU A 226 -9.72 -31.25 4.84
C LEU A 226 -8.69 -32.34 5.14
N ASN A 227 -8.85 -33.52 4.53
CA ASN A 227 -7.96 -34.65 4.81
C ASN A 227 -6.52 -34.33 4.41
N SER A 228 -6.32 -33.76 3.23
CA SER A 228 -4.96 -33.42 2.78
C SER A 228 -4.29 -32.36 3.63
N ILE A 229 -5.05 -31.36 4.11
CA ILE A 229 -4.52 -30.32 4.99
C ILE A 229 -4.13 -30.93 6.33
N HIS A 230 -5.06 -31.69 6.93
CA HIS A 230 -4.87 -32.36 8.23
C HIS A 230 -3.66 -33.31 8.21
N ASP A 231 -3.48 -34.07 7.14
CA ASP A 231 -2.36 -35.01 6.98
C ASP A 231 -0.98 -34.30 6.82
N HIS A 232 -0.95 -32.98 6.60
CA HIS A 232 0.27 -32.20 6.36
C HIS A 232 0.51 -31.06 7.37
N LEU A 233 -0.17 -31.05 8.53
CA LEU A 233 0.01 -29.98 9.52
C LEU A 233 1.46 -29.82 9.99
N ASP A 234 2.21 -30.92 10.08
CA ASP A 234 3.62 -30.93 10.47
C ASP A 234 4.52 -30.12 9.52
N LEU A 235 4.10 -29.92 8.26
CA LEU A 235 4.83 -29.07 7.32
C LEU A 235 4.78 -27.59 7.75
N PHE A 236 3.67 -27.13 8.34
CA PHE A 236 3.53 -25.75 8.80
C PHE A 236 4.27 -25.52 10.12
N ASP A 237 4.24 -26.50 11.04
CA ASP A 237 4.99 -26.43 12.30
C ASP A 237 6.50 -26.24 12.07
N LYS A 238 7.05 -26.91 11.05
CA LYS A 238 8.46 -26.80 10.67
C LYS A 238 8.91 -25.35 10.46
N TYR A 239 8.01 -24.49 9.98
CA TYR A 239 8.30 -23.09 9.67
C TYR A 239 7.66 -22.11 10.67
N ASN A 240 7.03 -22.62 11.73
CA ASN A 240 6.17 -21.83 12.62
C ASN A 240 5.17 -20.99 11.81
N ALA A 241 4.61 -21.60 10.77
CA ALA A 241 3.71 -20.96 9.82
C ALA A 241 2.25 -21.20 10.23
N THR A 242 1.41 -20.21 9.96
CA THR A 242 -0.04 -20.33 10.08
C THR A 242 -0.70 -20.19 8.72
N PHE A 243 -1.93 -20.70 8.61
CA PHE A 243 -2.75 -20.62 7.41
C PHE A 243 -4.22 -20.42 7.77
N THR A 244 -5.03 -20.09 6.77
CA THR A 244 -6.49 -20.02 6.88
C THR A 244 -7.14 -21.11 6.04
N TYR A 245 -7.97 -21.94 6.66
CA TYR A 245 -8.76 -22.97 5.97
C TYR A 245 -10.20 -22.51 5.77
N TYR A 246 -10.59 -22.25 4.52
CA TYR A 246 -11.94 -21.85 4.12
C TYR A 246 -12.82 -23.05 3.83
N VAL A 247 -13.77 -23.30 4.73
CA VAL A 247 -14.58 -24.51 4.72
C VAL A 247 -15.86 -24.33 3.88
N SER A 248 -16.06 -25.21 2.90
CA SER A 248 -17.35 -25.43 2.24
C SER A 248 -17.93 -26.79 2.64
N HIS A 249 -19.23 -27.00 2.46
CA HIS A 249 -19.89 -28.28 2.75
C HIS A 249 -19.66 -28.80 4.19
N TYR A 250 -19.60 -27.89 5.17
CA TYR A 250 -19.22 -28.21 6.55
C TYR A 250 -20.02 -29.36 7.15
N SER A 251 -21.31 -29.49 6.83
CA SER A 251 -22.18 -30.57 7.33
C SER A 251 -21.78 -31.99 6.89
N THR A 252 -20.86 -32.12 5.93
CA THR A 252 -20.48 -33.40 5.32
C THR A 252 -19.04 -33.84 5.64
N ILE A 253 -18.27 -33.00 6.32
CA ILE A 253 -16.86 -33.26 6.61
C ILE A 253 -16.64 -33.60 8.09
N ASP A 254 -15.44 -34.09 8.41
CA ASP A 254 -15.09 -34.47 9.77
C ASP A 254 -14.78 -33.24 10.63
N HIS A 255 -15.74 -32.85 11.47
CA HIS A 255 -15.61 -31.68 12.36
C HIS A 255 -14.47 -31.80 13.37
N SER A 256 -14.09 -33.03 13.75
CA SER A 256 -13.00 -33.23 14.71
C SER A 256 -11.65 -32.80 14.13
N LYS A 257 -11.43 -33.03 12.83
CA LYS A 257 -10.22 -32.55 12.13
C LYS A 257 -10.23 -31.03 11.94
N VAL A 258 -11.39 -30.43 11.69
CA VAL A 258 -11.51 -28.96 11.61
C VAL A 258 -11.16 -28.33 12.96
N ALA A 259 -11.68 -28.88 14.06
CA ALA A 259 -11.36 -28.43 15.40
C ALA A 259 -9.88 -28.65 15.74
N ASP A 260 -9.26 -29.76 15.29
CA ASP A 260 -7.82 -29.98 15.46
C ASP A 260 -6.98 -28.92 14.74
N ILE A 261 -7.33 -28.58 13.49
CA ILE A 261 -6.68 -27.49 12.73
C ILE A 261 -6.75 -26.16 13.51
N GLU A 262 -7.92 -25.79 14.05
CA GLU A 262 -8.08 -24.58 14.86
C GLU A 262 -7.25 -24.65 16.16
N ASN A 263 -7.27 -25.80 16.85
CA ASN A 263 -6.51 -26.01 18.09
C ASN A 263 -4.99 -25.97 17.90
N ARG A 264 -4.49 -26.31 16.70
CA ARG A 264 -3.08 -26.11 16.32
C ARG A 264 -2.73 -24.66 15.99
N GLY A 265 -3.69 -23.74 16.11
CA GLY A 265 -3.48 -22.31 15.95
C GLY A 265 -3.60 -21.83 14.51
N HIS A 266 -4.33 -22.54 13.65
CA HIS A 266 -4.69 -22.09 12.31
C HIS A 266 -6.09 -21.47 12.29
N GLU A 267 -6.37 -20.59 11.33
CA GLU A 267 -7.68 -19.98 11.22
C GLU A 267 -8.66 -20.87 10.44
N ILE A 268 -9.90 -20.94 10.91
CA ILE A 268 -11.02 -21.52 10.16
C ILE A 268 -11.91 -20.39 9.60
N GLY A 269 -11.99 -20.31 8.29
CA GLY A 269 -12.81 -19.37 7.54
C GLY A 269 -14.02 -20.03 6.86
N HIS A 270 -14.94 -19.20 6.37
CA HIS A 270 -16.16 -19.66 5.70
C HIS A 270 -16.03 -19.65 4.17
N HIS A 271 -16.51 -20.69 3.48
CA HIS A 271 -16.46 -20.79 2.01
C HIS A 271 -17.79 -21.12 1.33
N GLY A 272 -18.91 -20.84 2.01
CA GLY A 272 -20.25 -21.12 1.49
C GLY A 272 -20.73 -22.52 1.87
N VAL A 273 -22.03 -22.66 2.12
CA VAL A 273 -22.65 -23.94 2.51
C VAL A 273 -22.41 -25.00 1.43
N ILE A 274 -22.66 -24.66 0.16
CA ILE A 274 -22.49 -25.59 -0.97
C ILE A 274 -21.65 -25.01 -2.11
N HIS A 275 -20.73 -24.10 -1.78
CA HIS A 275 -19.81 -23.50 -2.74
C HIS A 275 -20.56 -22.79 -3.90
N ARG A 276 -21.59 -21.97 -3.58
CA ARG A 276 -22.36 -21.29 -4.63
C ARG A 276 -21.58 -20.15 -5.24
N HIS A 277 -21.73 -20.00 -6.55
CA HIS A 277 -21.22 -18.84 -7.28
C HIS A 277 -22.05 -17.59 -6.94
N ALA A 278 -21.59 -16.79 -5.97
CA ALA A 278 -22.35 -15.71 -5.34
C ALA A 278 -22.96 -14.71 -6.34
N LYS A 279 -22.20 -14.32 -7.39
CA LYS A 279 -22.69 -13.41 -8.44
C LYS A 279 -23.92 -13.97 -9.16
N VAL A 280 -23.76 -15.10 -9.86
CA VAL A 280 -24.85 -15.77 -10.60
C VAL A 280 -26.05 -16.05 -9.70
N TYR A 281 -25.83 -16.62 -8.51
CA TYR A 281 -26.94 -16.94 -7.62
C TYR A 281 -27.69 -15.68 -7.17
N SER A 282 -26.98 -14.61 -6.81
CA SER A 282 -27.60 -13.35 -6.36
C SER A 282 -28.31 -12.63 -7.51
N GLU A 283 -27.79 -12.71 -8.74
CA GLU A 283 -28.45 -12.17 -9.93
C GLU A 283 -29.82 -12.84 -10.18
N GLU A 284 -29.91 -14.15 -9.94
CA GLU A 284 -31.14 -14.92 -10.13
C GLU A 284 -32.12 -14.84 -8.96
N ASN A 285 -31.61 -14.82 -7.72
CA ASN A 285 -32.41 -15.06 -6.52
C ASN A 285 -32.41 -13.89 -5.52
N GLY A 286 -31.56 -12.88 -5.74
CA GLY A 286 -31.32 -11.77 -4.83
C GLY A 286 -30.26 -12.08 -3.75
N VAL A 287 -29.50 -11.05 -3.37
CA VAL A 287 -28.39 -11.16 -2.42
C VAL A 287 -28.82 -11.67 -1.03
N GLN A 288 -30.01 -11.27 -0.56
CA GLN A 288 -30.50 -11.71 0.76
C GLN A 288 -30.82 -13.20 0.77
N LYS A 289 -31.31 -13.74 -0.35
CA LYS A 289 -31.53 -15.17 -0.49
C LYS A 289 -30.21 -15.93 -0.56
N TRP A 290 -29.19 -15.37 -1.21
CA TRP A 290 -27.83 -15.95 -1.16
C TRP A 290 -27.29 -16.03 0.28
N ILE A 291 -27.42 -14.95 1.06
CA ILE A 291 -27.01 -14.94 2.48
C ILE A 291 -27.77 -16.00 3.29
N ALA A 292 -29.08 -16.09 3.11
CA ALA A 292 -29.93 -17.03 3.83
C ALA A 292 -29.64 -18.49 3.45
N ASP A 293 -29.36 -18.77 2.18
CA ASP A 293 -29.20 -20.13 1.68
C ASP A 293 -27.75 -20.65 1.76
N ASP A 294 -26.74 -19.76 1.67
CA ASP A 294 -25.34 -20.17 1.48
C ASP A 294 -24.36 -19.61 2.51
N ILE A 295 -24.77 -18.66 3.35
CA ILE A 295 -23.89 -18.08 4.38
C ILE A 295 -24.35 -18.45 5.78
N THR A 296 -25.54 -18.00 6.17
CA THR A 296 -26.00 -18.10 7.57
C THR A 296 -26.11 -19.53 8.11
N PRO A 297 -26.60 -20.55 7.36
CA PRO A 297 -26.79 -21.89 7.94
C PRO A 297 -25.46 -22.57 8.32
N GLN A 298 -24.43 -22.42 7.50
CA GLN A 298 -23.11 -22.97 7.78
C GLN A 298 -22.39 -22.14 8.85
N LEU A 299 -22.47 -20.80 8.78
CA LEU A 299 -21.89 -19.94 9.82
C LEU A 299 -22.45 -20.26 11.21
N ASP A 300 -23.77 -20.47 11.32
CA ASP A 300 -24.42 -20.84 12.58
C ASP A 300 -24.01 -22.24 13.05
N ALA A 301 -23.83 -23.18 12.12
CA ALA A 301 -23.33 -24.51 12.45
C ALA A 301 -21.89 -24.47 12.98
N MET A 302 -20.98 -23.78 12.29
CA MET A 302 -19.58 -23.62 12.70
C MET A 302 -19.48 -22.94 14.08
N ARG A 303 -20.28 -21.90 14.33
CA ARG A 303 -20.32 -21.22 15.64
C ARG A 303 -20.87 -22.10 16.76
N ARG A 304 -21.88 -22.91 16.46
CA ARG A 304 -22.45 -23.87 17.42
C ARG A 304 -21.42 -24.93 17.83
N ASP A 305 -20.51 -25.27 16.93
CA ASP A 305 -19.43 -26.22 17.17
C ASP A 305 -18.19 -25.56 17.81
N GLY A 306 -18.29 -24.26 18.16
CA GLY A 306 -17.29 -23.53 18.92
C GLY A 306 -16.26 -22.76 18.08
N LEU A 307 -16.35 -22.82 16.75
CA LEU A 307 -15.37 -22.19 15.86
C LEU A 307 -15.48 -20.67 15.84
N THR A 308 -14.35 -19.97 15.79
CA THR A 308 -14.30 -18.51 15.64
C THR A 308 -14.18 -18.14 14.16
N VAL A 309 -15.34 -17.95 13.51
CA VAL A 309 -15.38 -17.69 12.06
C VAL A 309 -15.55 -16.20 11.77
N THR A 310 -14.45 -15.53 11.43
CA THR A 310 -14.39 -14.08 11.17
C THR A 310 -14.00 -13.70 9.75
N SER A 311 -13.55 -14.64 8.94
CA SER A 311 -13.17 -14.43 7.55
C SER A 311 -13.99 -15.30 6.58
N TYR A 312 -14.12 -14.82 5.34
CA TYR A 312 -14.86 -15.49 4.27
C TYR A 312 -14.06 -15.46 2.96
N ALA A 313 -14.09 -16.55 2.21
CA ALA A 313 -13.58 -16.59 0.85
C ALA A 313 -14.73 -16.82 -0.14
N TYR A 314 -14.75 -16.07 -1.24
CA TYR A 314 -15.74 -16.29 -2.30
C TYR A 314 -15.44 -17.56 -3.10
N PRO A 315 -16.39 -18.51 -3.21
CA PRO A 315 -16.34 -19.55 -4.23
C PRO A 315 -16.04 -18.95 -5.60
N PHE A 316 -15.12 -19.57 -6.34
CA PHE A 316 -14.65 -19.14 -7.67
C PHE A 316 -14.07 -17.71 -7.73
N GLY A 317 -13.83 -17.06 -6.58
CA GLY A 317 -13.50 -15.63 -6.53
C GLY A 317 -14.62 -14.73 -7.07
N ALA A 318 -15.86 -15.22 -7.15
CA ALA A 318 -16.95 -14.52 -7.83
C ALA A 318 -17.73 -13.59 -6.89
N TYR A 319 -17.74 -12.29 -7.19
CA TYR A 319 -18.35 -11.27 -6.35
C TYR A 319 -19.04 -10.16 -7.18
N THR A 320 -19.85 -9.36 -6.52
CA THR A 320 -20.36 -8.07 -6.99
C THR A 320 -20.19 -7.00 -5.88
N LYS A 321 -20.38 -5.72 -6.20
CA LYS A 321 -20.41 -4.65 -5.19
C LYS A 321 -21.51 -4.87 -4.14
N GLU A 322 -22.61 -5.50 -4.54
CA GLU A 322 -23.73 -5.80 -3.66
C GLU A 322 -23.39 -6.95 -2.71
N THR A 323 -22.83 -8.06 -3.23
CA THR A 323 -22.39 -9.16 -2.36
C THR A 323 -21.28 -8.70 -1.41
N ASP A 324 -20.33 -7.87 -1.86
CA ASP A 324 -19.27 -7.30 -1.02
C ASP A 324 -19.84 -6.45 0.12
N ARG A 325 -20.93 -5.69 -0.13
CA ARG A 325 -21.58 -4.89 0.91
C ARG A 325 -22.29 -5.77 1.95
N GLU A 326 -22.99 -6.80 1.50
CA GLU A 326 -23.78 -7.66 2.37
C GLU A 326 -22.92 -8.62 3.20
N ILE A 327 -21.90 -9.22 2.58
CA ILE A 327 -21.05 -10.22 3.25
C ILE A 327 -20.21 -9.62 4.38
N LYS A 328 -19.79 -8.36 4.25
CA LYS A 328 -19.05 -7.62 5.29
C LYS A 328 -19.84 -7.36 6.57
N LYS A 329 -21.15 -7.62 6.59
CA LYS A 329 -21.95 -7.57 7.82
C LYS A 329 -21.71 -8.80 8.71
N TYR A 330 -21.15 -9.87 8.15
CA TYR A 330 -20.94 -11.16 8.81
C TYR A 330 -19.46 -11.45 9.09
N PHE A 331 -18.56 -10.91 8.27
CA PHE A 331 -17.13 -11.19 8.31
C PHE A 331 -16.32 -9.90 8.31
N THR A 332 -15.22 -9.90 9.07
CA THR A 332 -14.28 -8.77 9.14
C THR A 332 -13.38 -8.72 7.90
N HIS A 333 -13.10 -9.89 7.31
CA HIS A 333 -12.24 -10.03 6.15
C HIS A 333 -12.87 -10.91 5.08
N VAL A 334 -12.68 -10.52 3.83
CA VAL A 334 -13.24 -11.20 2.66
C VAL A 334 -12.15 -11.39 1.62
N ARG A 335 -11.91 -12.64 1.23
CA ARG A 335 -10.90 -13.01 0.24
C ARG A 335 -11.55 -13.32 -1.11
N LYS A 336 -11.09 -12.63 -2.15
CA LYS A 336 -11.34 -12.94 -3.58
C LYS A 336 -10.25 -13.90 -4.09
N PHE A 337 -10.38 -14.39 -5.31
CA PHE A 337 -9.42 -15.32 -5.90
C PHE A 337 -9.02 -14.88 -7.30
N ALA A 338 -7.73 -14.99 -7.62
CA ALA A 338 -7.20 -14.68 -8.95
C ALA A 338 -6.03 -15.59 -9.36
N SER A 339 -5.82 -15.70 -10.66
CA SER A 339 -4.62 -16.32 -11.25
C SER A 339 -3.51 -15.28 -11.44
N TRP A 340 -2.25 -15.72 -11.35
CA TRP A 340 -1.07 -14.90 -11.68
C TRP A 340 -1.11 -14.32 -13.10
N SER A 341 -1.70 -15.03 -14.06
CA SER A 341 -1.74 -14.60 -15.47
C SER A 341 -2.47 -13.28 -15.70
N SER A 342 -3.36 -12.90 -14.78
CA SER A 342 -4.16 -11.67 -14.86
C SER A 342 -3.69 -10.56 -13.92
N VAL A 343 -2.61 -10.78 -13.16
CA VAL A 343 -2.20 -9.90 -12.07
C VAL A 343 -0.75 -9.46 -12.22
N ILE A 344 -0.55 -8.15 -12.24
CA ILE A 344 0.75 -7.54 -11.92
C ILE A 344 0.71 -7.27 -10.42
N TYR A 345 1.44 -8.06 -9.64
CA TYR A 345 1.50 -7.85 -8.20
C TYR A 345 2.21 -6.52 -7.90
N ARG A 346 1.60 -5.68 -7.06
CA ARG A 346 2.10 -4.34 -6.72
C ARG A 346 2.13 -4.11 -5.20
N GLY A 347 2.15 -5.18 -4.41
CA GLY A 347 1.87 -5.13 -2.97
C GLY A 347 0.37 -5.00 -2.70
N GLU A 348 -0.10 -5.63 -1.62
CA GLU A 348 -1.46 -5.48 -1.15
C GLU A 348 -1.45 -4.97 0.29
N ARG A 349 -2.08 -3.81 0.51
CA ARG A 349 -2.18 -3.20 1.84
C ARG A 349 -2.88 -4.14 2.80
N SER A 350 -2.28 -4.37 3.96
CA SER A 350 -2.87 -5.29 4.94
C SER A 350 -4.09 -4.71 5.65
N ASP A 351 -4.29 -3.39 5.62
CA ASP A 351 -5.43 -2.70 6.26
C ASP A 351 -6.75 -2.76 5.47
N ARG A 352 -6.83 -3.54 4.39
CA ARG A 352 -8.01 -3.66 3.55
C ARG A 352 -8.87 -4.85 3.98
N PRO A 353 -10.19 -4.66 4.23
CA PRO A 353 -11.08 -5.75 4.64
C PRO A 353 -11.45 -6.70 3.49
N ILE A 354 -11.10 -6.35 2.24
CA ILE A 354 -11.32 -7.20 1.08
C ILE A 354 -9.99 -7.34 0.35
N THR A 355 -9.55 -8.58 0.18
CA THR A 355 -8.24 -8.89 -0.42
C THR A 355 -8.35 -9.88 -1.57
N THR A 356 -7.25 -10.13 -2.30
CA THR A 356 -7.22 -11.11 -3.41
C THR A 356 -6.15 -12.17 -3.20
N GLY A 357 -6.58 -13.41 -2.94
CA GLY A 357 -5.68 -14.57 -2.91
C GLY A 357 -5.23 -14.98 -4.31
N LEU A 358 -3.92 -15.10 -4.50
CA LEU A 358 -3.31 -15.55 -5.76
C LEU A 358 -3.10 -17.07 -5.73
N SER A 359 -3.54 -17.74 -6.80
CA SER A 359 -3.51 -19.20 -6.88
C SER A 359 -2.09 -19.78 -6.79
N MET A 360 -1.90 -20.79 -5.95
CA MET A 360 -0.73 -21.67 -5.93
C MET A 360 -1.05 -23.08 -6.45
N ASP A 361 -2.21 -23.26 -7.09
CA ASP A 361 -2.58 -24.55 -7.65
C ASP A 361 -1.64 -24.92 -8.81
N SER A 362 -1.39 -26.21 -8.99
CA SER A 362 -0.32 -26.77 -9.83
C SER A 362 -0.33 -26.27 -11.27
N HIS A 363 -1.50 -26.02 -11.85
CA HIS A 363 -1.64 -25.50 -13.21
C HIS A 363 -1.36 -24.00 -13.35
N ARG A 364 -1.24 -23.27 -12.23
CA ARG A 364 -0.93 -21.84 -12.13
C ARG A 364 0.32 -21.56 -11.30
N PHE A 365 0.95 -22.59 -10.73
CA PHE A 365 2.08 -22.45 -9.84
C PHE A 365 3.28 -21.87 -10.59
N ASP A 366 3.83 -20.79 -10.03
CA ASP A 366 4.97 -20.06 -10.58
C ASP A 366 5.81 -19.57 -9.40
N LEU A 367 6.82 -20.38 -9.03
CA LEU A 367 7.65 -20.11 -7.87
C LEU A 367 8.43 -18.80 -8.04
N ASP A 368 8.94 -18.51 -9.23
CA ASP A 368 9.70 -17.30 -9.51
C ASP A 368 8.83 -16.04 -9.29
N LYS A 369 7.57 -16.07 -9.74
CA LYS A 369 6.62 -14.98 -9.45
C LYS A 369 6.32 -14.83 -7.96
N ILE A 370 6.14 -15.93 -7.24
CA ILE A 370 5.89 -15.89 -5.78
C ILE A 370 7.11 -15.31 -5.06
N GLN A 371 8.32 -15.75 -5.40
CA GLN A 371 9.56 -15.24 -4.82
C GLN A 371 9.78 -13.76 -5.13
N ASN A 372 9.49 -13.33 -6.37
CA ASN A 372 9.55 -11.92 -6.74
C ASN A 372 8.54 -11.07 -5.97
N ALA A 373 7.31 -11.57 -5.77
CA ALA A 373 6.31 -10.91 -4.94
C ALA A 373 6.78 -10.78 -3.48
N ILE A 374 7.37 -11.84 -2.91
CA ILE A 374 7.96 -11.83 -1.56
C ILE A 374 9.07 -10.78 -1.45
N ASP A 375 9.96 -10.72 -2.43
CA ASP A 375 11.10 -9.80 -2.43
C ASP A 375 10.72 -8.32 -2.57
N THR A 376 9.58 -8.05 -3.21
CA THR A 376 9.10 -6.68 -3.47
C THR A 376 8.16 -6.14 -2.41
N LEU A 377 7.71 -6.96 -1.45
CA LEU A 377 6.86 -6.53 -0.34
C LEU A 377 7.49 -5.40 0.48
N LYS A 378 6.66 -4.44 0.86
CA LYS A 378 6.98 -3.38 1.83
C LYS A 378 6.34 -3.68 3.20
N GLY A 379 6.81 -3.02 4.25
CA GLY A 379 6.20 -3.17 5.57
C GLY A 379 4.72 -2.79 5.57
N GLY A 380 3.90 -3.57 6.24
CA GLY A 380 2.45 -3.42 6.27
C GLY A 380 1.74 -3.99 5.05
N GLU A 381 2.46 -4.57 4.07
CA GLU A 381 1.87 -5.31 2.95
C GLU A 381 1.80 -6.80 3.25
N THR A 382 0.77 -7.46 2.74
CA THR A 382 0.59 -8.91 2.80
C THR A 382 0.53 -9.50 1.40
N LEU A 383 1.24 -10.59 1.16
CA LEU A 383 1.02 -11.45 0.00
C LEU A 383 -0.02 -12.52 0.36
N TYR A 384 -1.21 -12.45 -0.24
CA TYR A 384 -2.27 -13.43 -0.06
C TYR A 384 -2.16 -14.53 -1.12
N LEU A 385 -1.94 -15.77 -0.68
CA LEU A 385 -1.85 -16.96 -1.52
C LEU A 385 -2.98 -17.92 -1.19
N ALA A 386 -3.51 -18.59 -2.22
CA ALA A 386 -4.63 -19.51 -2.07
C ALA A 386 -4.43 -20.77 -2.92
N THR A 387 -4.83 -21.92 -2.39
CA THR A 387 -4.89 -23.21 -3.12
C THR A 387 -5.98 -24.07 -2.50
N HIS A 388 -6.06 -25.36 -2.85
CA HIS A 388 -7.12 -26.26 -2.42
C HIS A 388 -6.52 -27.48 -1.70
N VAL A 389 -6.07 -28.48 -2.46
CA VAL A 389 -5.60 -29.76 -1.90
C VAL A 389 -4.08 -29.80 -1.81
N ILE A 390 -3.53 -30.41 -0.75
CA ILE A 390 -2.10 -30.73 -0.66
C ILE A 390 -1.86 -32.16 -1.17
N GLY A 391 -0.92 -32.34 -2.09
CA GLY A 391 -0.65 -33.62 -2.74
C GLY A 391 -1.08 -33.65 -4.20
N LYS A 392 -0.76 -34.73 -4.91
CA LYS A 392 -1.13 -34.88 -6.31
C LYS A 392 -2.51 -35.53 -6.43
N THR A 393 -3.46 -34.82 -7.03
CA THR A 393 -4.82 -35.33 -7.27
C THR A 393 -5.05 -35.65 -8.74
N GLY A 394 -6.26 -36.14 -9.08
CA GLY A 394 -6.69 -36.34 -10.46
C GLY A 394 -7.21 -35.09 -11.17
N ASN A 395 -7.24 -33.92 -10.50
CA ASN A 395 -7.60 -32.64 -11.08
C ASN A 395 -6.43 -31.64 -10.94
N GLU A 396 -6.62 -30.39 -11.34
CA GLU A 396 -5.55 -29.36 -11.35
C GLU A 396 -5.52 -28.45 -10.10
N TRP A 397 -6.46 -28.65 -9.17
CA TRP A 397 -6.68 -27.83 -7.96
C TRP A 397 -5.93 -28.42 -6.77
N TYR A 398 -4.61 -28.42 -6.86
CA TYR A 398 -3.74 -28.92 -5.81
C TYR A 398 -2.38 -28.23 -5.83
N ILE A 399 -1.67 -28.25 -4.70
CA ILE A 399 -0.25 -27.94 -4.60
C ILE A 399 0.51 -29.19 -4.16
N THR A 400 1.70 -29.45 -4.70
CA THR A 400 2.53 -30.54 -4.18
C THR A 400 3.12 -30.16 -2.81
N PRO A 401 3.38 -31.13 -1.91
CA PRO A 401 4.05 -30.83 -0.64
C PRO A 401 5.40 -30.12 -0.85
N GLU A 402 6.16 -30.53 -1.85
CA GLU A 402 7.44 -29.91 -2.24
C GLU A 402 7.27 -28.44 -2.63
N ASN A 403 6.28 -28.10 -3.47
CA ASN A 403 6.07 -26.72 -3.90
C ASN A 403 5.55 -25.85 -2.75
N LEU A 404 4.68 -26.39 -1.90
CA LEU A 404 4.24 -25.71 -0.69
C LEU A 404 5.41 -25.44 0.25
N GLU A 405 6.27 -26.43 0.47
CA GLU A 405 7.47 -26.31 1.29
C GLU A 405 8.43 -25.25 0.72
N ASN A 406 8.63 -25.20 -0.60
CA ASN A 406 9.45 -24.18 -1.25
C ASN A 406 8.94 -22.76 -0.97
N VAL A 407 7.61 -22.54 -0.97
CA VAL A 407 7.02 -21.24 -0.63
C VAL A 407 7.22 -20.91 0.85
N LEU A 408 6.91 -21.86 1.75
CA LEU A 408 7.06 -21.68 3.20
C LEU A 408 8.52 -21.39 3.59
N ALA A 409 9.46 -22.17 3.05
CA ALA A 409 10.88 -22.01 3.29
C ALA A 409 11.39 -20.65 2.82
N TYR A 410 10.98 -20.21 1.62
CA TYR A 410 11.40 -18.93 1.09
C TYR A 410 10.85 -17.75 1.89
N ALA A 411 9.56 -17.77 2.23
CA ALA A 411 8.94 -16.74 3.06
C ALA A 411 9.60 -16.66 4.45
N SER A 412 9.86 -17.80 5.07
CA SER A 412 10.57 -17.89 6.36
C SER A 412 11.99 -17.33 6.27
N ALA A 413 12.76 -17.71 5.23
CA ALA A 413 14.12 -17.22 5.01
C ALA A 413 14.18 -15.71 4.77
N LYS A 414 13.10 -15.12 4.23
CA LYS A 414 12.95 -13.67 4.02
C LYS A 414 12.37 -12.93 5.22
N GLY A 415 12.10 -13.65 6.32
CA GLY A 415 11.60 -13.07 7.57
C GLY A 415 10.16 -12.55 7.47
N LEU A 416 9.34 -13.08 6.55
CA LEU A 416 7.93 -12.70 6.48
C LEU A 416 7.18 -13.26 7.69
N LYS A 417 6.23 -12.46 8.20
CA LYS A 417 5.30 -12.89 9.22
C LYS A 417 4.13 -13.64 8.58
N PHE A 418 3.96 -14.91 8.92
CA PHE A 418 2.75 -15.66 8.60
C PHE A 418 1.56 -15.09 9.39
N CYS A 419 0.44 -14.87 8.73
CA CYS A 419 -0.78 -14.35 9.36
C CYS A 419 -2.04 -15.06 8.89
N HIS A 420 -2.99 -15.20 9.82
CA HIS A 420 -4.39 -15.50 9.52
C HIS A 420 -4.99 -14.36 8.73
N THR A 421 -5.89 -14.66 7.81
CA THR A 421 -6.60 -13.64 7.02
C THR A 421 -7.27 -12.61 7.91
N SER A 422 -7.85 -13.03 9.05
CA SER A 422 -8.48 -12.10 10.01
C SER A 422 -7.50 -11.25 10.83
N GLU A 423 -6.22 -11.60 10.85
CA GLU A 423 -5.20 -10.93 11.67
C GLU A 423 -4.22 -10.09 10.84
N CYS A 424 -4.14 -10.32 9.52
CA CYS A 424 -3.16 -9.63 8.68
C CYS A 424 -3.30 -8.10 8.79
N MET A 425 -4.51 -7.56 8.99
CA MET A 425 -4.74 -6.12 9.18
C MET A 425 -4.17 -5.52 10.47
N ASN A 426 -3.85 -6.34 11.47
CA ASN A 426 -3.39 -5.89 12.80
C ASN A 426 -1.86 -5.70 12.87
N PHE A 427 -1.23 -5.31 11.76
CA PHE A 427 0.23 -5.20 11.63
C PHE A 427 0.82 -3.99 12.36
N LYS A 428 0.02 -2.97 12.64
CA LYS A 428 0.45 -1.77 13.39
C LYS A 428 0.63 -2.05 14.89
N GLY A 429 0.23 -3.23 15.37
CA GLY A 429 0.18 -3.58 16.79
C GLY A 429 -1.00 -2.89 17.49
N ASN A 430 -1.49 -3.48 18.58
CA ASN A 430 -2.34 -2.74 19.51
C ASN A 430 -1.48 -1.68 20.17
N THR A 431 -1.63 -0.42 19.76
CA THR A 431 -1.10 0.76 20.46
C THR A 431 -1.87 1.07 21.75
N THR A 432 -2.21 0.04 22.52
CA THR A 432 -2.77 0.17 23.86
C THR A 432 -1.87 -0.56 24.84
N ASN A 433 -0.91 0.16 25.39
CA ASN A 433 -0.46 -0.01 26.77
C ASN A 433 -0.89 1.24 27.54
#